data_AF-A0A9X0AB17-F1
#
_entry.id   AF-A0A9X0AB17-F1
#
_cell.length_a   1.000
_cell.length_b   1.000
_cell.length_c   1.000
_cell.angle_alpha   90.00
_cell.angle_beta   90.00
_cell.angle_gamma   90.00
#
_symmetry.space_group_name_H-M   'P 1'
#
loop_
_entity.id
_entity.type
_entity.pdbx_description
1 polymer ?
#
loop_
_entity_poly.entity_id
_entity_poly.type
_entity_poly.pdbx_seq_one_letter_code
_entity_poly.pdbx_strand_id
1 'polypeptide(L)'
;MIYTRGTKADYDAWAALGHPDWSYDKLLPYFVKSETSLDYQNSFYHGNTVIEFIAIPDCNAPDTPSKEIAILSLTLNECRECISTSEAFLSKKIVLERQNLTICINILVSRIVFRHNKGTEKIIFKSIDPLSDKIFSAKVNKEVIVYSGTIGLLQVLMLSGIGPRESLEEHGIRVVHDLPGTDHTSISVAWEVPAAESLTSMAISPLRIALDS
;
A
#
# COMPACT_ATOMS: atom_id res chain seq x y z
N MET A 1 16.59 -1.27 1.33
CA MET A 1 15.95 -1.57 2.63
C MET A 1 16.52 -0.59 3.64
N ILE A 2 15.68 0.15 4.38
CA ILE A 2 16.14 1.13 5.38
C ILE A 2 15.93 0.51 6.76
N TYR A 3 16.99 0.41 7.56
CA TYR A 3 16.89 0.00 8.97
C TYR A 3 16.92 1.26 9.85
N THR A 4 15.81 1.54 10.52
CA THR A 4 15.67 2.67 11.46
C THR A 4 14.92 2.18 12.71
N ARG A 5 15.15 2.83 13.85
CA ARG A 5 14.43 2.60 15.11
C ARG A 5 13.64 3.86 15.47
N GLY A 6 12.64 3.72 16.33
CA GLY A 6 11.97 4.85 16.95
C GLY A 6 12.93 5.66 17.83
N THR A 7 12.54 6.87 18.18
CA THR A 7 13.30 7.70 19.13
C THR A 7 13.06 7.22 20.55
N LYS A 8 13.96 7.55 21.49
CA LYS A 8 13.76 7.25 22.93
C LYS A 8 12.41 7.75 23.45
N ALA A 9 11.96 8.92 22.98
CA ALA A 9 10.69 9.51 23.38
C ALA A 9 9.48 8.64 23.01
N ASP A 10 9.52 7.93 21.88
CA ASP A 10 8.41 7.08 21.44
C ASP A 10 8.19 5.89 22.39
N TYR A 11 9.28 5.25 22.80
CA TYR A 11 9.24 4.10 23.73
C TYR A 11 8.96 4.54 25.16
N ASP A 12 9.52 5.66 25.58
CA ASP A 12 9.23 6.22 26.91
C ASP A 12 7.78 6.71 27.01
N ALA A 13 7.17 7.17 25.91
CA ALA A 13 5.73 7.45 25.84
C ALA A 13 4.89 6.18 26.02
N TRP A 14 5.29 5.05 25.44
CA TRP A 14 4.61 3.77 25.67
C TRP A 14 4.71 3.33 27.14
N ALA A 15 5.88 3.52 27.76
CA ALA A 15 6.04 3.26 29.19
C ALA A 15 5.12 4.14 30.05
N ALA A 16 4.97 5.42 29.70
CA ALA A 16 4.08 6.35 30.38
C ALA A 16 2.59 6.01 30.21
N LEU A 17 2.21 5.30 29.15
CA LEU A 17 0.85 4.82 28.89
C LEU A 17 0.48 3.54 29.66
N GLY A 18 1.35 3.07 30.56
CA GLY A 18 1.08 1.91 31.42
C GLY A 18 1.85 0.64 31.03
N HIS A 19 2.85 0.74 30.14
CA HIS A 19 3.68 -0.38 29.71
C HIS A 19 5.14 -0.21 30.16
N PRO A 20 5.45 -0.25 31.46
CA PRO A 20 6.76 0.16 32.00
C PRO A 20 7.96 -0.65 31.45
N ASP A 21 7.72 -1.89 31.00
CA ASP A 21 8.75 -2.73 30.38
C ASP A 21 9.11 -2.33 28.94
N TRP A 22 8.37 -1.38 28.35
CA TRP A 22 8.56 -0.90 26.98
C TRP A 22 9.29 0.45 26.91
N SER A 23 9.91 0.91 28.00
CA SER A 23 10.78 2.09 27.95
C SER A 23 12.02 1.83 27.12
N TYR A 24 12.63 2.90 26.57
CA TYR A 24 13.79 2.76 25.71
C TYR A 24 14.93 2.00 26.40
N ASP A 25 15.16 2.27 27.68
CA ASP A 25 16.25 1.66 28.43
C ASP A 25 16.03 0.15 28.66
N LYS A 26 14.77 -0.28 28.73
CA LYS A 26 14.40 -1.70 28.82
C LYS A 26 14.49 -2.42 27.48
N LEU A 27 14.22 -1.70 26.39
CA LEU A 27 14.27 -2.25 25.03
C LEU A 27 15.67 -2.22 24.40
N LEU A 28 16.55 -1.30 24.82
CA LEU A 28 17.89 -1.14 24.26
C LEU A 28 18.71 -2.44 24.21
N PRO A 29 18.73 -3.30 25.25
CA PRO A 29 19.44 -4.58 25.17
C PRO A 29 18.90 -5.51 24.08
N TYR A 30 17.59 -5.46 23.79
CA TYR A 30 16.98 -6.25 22.72
C TYR A 30 17.29 -5.68 21.34
N PHE A 31 17.33 -4.36 21.22
CA PHE A 31 17.76 -3.69 20.00
C PHE A 31 19.21 -4.03 19.65
N VAL A 32 20.12 -3.90 20.62
CA VAL A 32 21.54 -4.30 20.49
C VAL A 32 21.66 -5.80 20.19
N LYS A 33 20.80 -6.65 20.75
CA LYS A 33 20.78 -8.09 20.43
C LYS A 33 20.25 -8.39 19.01
N SER A 34 19.46 -7.50 18.42
CA SER A 34 18.72 -7.71 17.17
C SER A 34 19.46 -7.30 15.89
N GLU A 35 20.70 -6.82 15.99
CA GLU A 35 21.45 -6.35 14.81
C GLU A 35 22.94 -6.66 14.87
N THR A 36 23.58 -6.52 13.72
CA THR A 36 25.04 -6.38 13.55
C THR A 36 25.32 -5.08 12.81
N SER A 37 25.86 -4.07 13.48
CA SER A 37 26.25 -2.82 12.79
C SER A 37 27.63 -2.96 12.18
N LEU A 38 27.73 -2.82 10.86
CA LEU A 38 29.02 -2.84 10.15
C LEU A 38 29.82 -1.55 10.36
N ASP A 39 29.12 -0.42 10.51
CA ASP A 39 29.71 0.92 10.57
C ASP A 39 30.01 1.40 12.00
N TYR A 40 29.33 0.85 13.01
CA TYR A 40 29.39 1.33 14.40
C TYR A 40 29.76 0.24 15.42
N GLN A 41 30.80 -0.54 15.12
CA GLN A 41 31.24 -1.71 15.92
C GLN A 41 31.65 -1.39 17.37
N ASN A 42 31.87 -0.13 17.73
CA ASN A 42 32.24 0.29 19.09
C ASN A 42 31.15 1.09 19.82
N SER A 43 29.94 1.19 19.24
CA SER A 43 28.84 1.95 19.84
C SER A 43 28.10 1.12 20.88
N PHE A 44 27.84 1.70 22.04
CA PHE A 44 26.97 1.12 23.07
C PHE A 44 25.54 0.85 22.57
N TYR A 45 25.11 1.57 21.53
CA TYR A 45 23.75 1.49 20.99
C TYR A 45 23.58 0.45 19.88
N HIS A 46 24.68 -0.17 19.43
CA HIS A 46 24.68 -1.08 18.31
C HIS A 46 25.20 -2.47 18.68
N GLY A 47 24.56 -3.48 18.08
CA GLY A 47 24.91 -4.88 18.24
C GLY A 47 26.16 -5.28 17.45
N ASN A 48 27.01 -6.09 18.08
CA ASN A 48 28.13 -6.81 17.44
C ASN A 48 27.86 -8.31 17.30
N THR A 49 26.63 -8.74 17.60
CA THR A 49 26.26 -10.14 17.51
C THR A 49 26.05 -10.46 16.04
N VAL A 50 26.81 -11.41 15.49
CA VAL A 50 26.47 -12.01 14.20
C VAL A 50 25.13 -12.70 14.39
N ILE A 51 24.05 -12.11 13.89
CA ILE A 51 22.85 -12.92 13.68
C ILE A 51 23.24 -13.82 12.52
N GLU A 52 23.57 -15.07 12.83
CA GLU A 52 23.66 -16.14 11.86
C GLU A 52 22.25 -16.35 11.31
N PHE A 53 21.85 -15.47 10.41
CA PHE A 53 20.65 -15.66 9.64
C PHE A 53 20.89 -16.88 8.76
N ILE A 54 20.21 -17.95 9.10
CA ILE A 54 20.18 -19.15 8.28
C ILE A 54 19.46 -18.75 6.98
N ALA A 55 20.10 -19.02 5.85
CA ALA A 55 19.48 -18.81 4.56
C ALA A 55 18.39 -19.88 4.38
N ILE A 56 17.14 -19.44 4.27
CA ILE A 56 16.02 -20.34 4.03
C ILE A 56 15.70 -20.44 2.54
N PRO A 57 15.42 -21.65 2.03
CA PRO A 57 15.11 -21.85 0.62
C PRO A 57 13.83 -21.15 0.16
N ASP A 58 12.80 -21.07 1.03
CA ASP A 58 11.48 -20.52 0.68
C ASP A 58 10.80 -19.83 1.88
N CYS A 59 10.60 -18.52 1.78
CA CYS A 59 9.87 -17.74 2.78
C CYS A 59 8.34 -17.87 2.72
N ASN A 60 7.81 -18.52 1.68
CA ASN A 60 6.37 -18.73 1.52
C ASN A 60 5.91 -20.10 2.03
N ALA A 61 6.84 -20.97 2.42
CA ALA A 61 6.49 -22.25 3.02
C ALA A 61 5.88 -22.03 4.42
N PRO A 62 4.77 -22.72 4.74
CA PRO A 62 3.96 -22.44 5.93
C PRO A 62 4.68 -22.78 7.26
N ASP A 63 5.72 -23.60 7.19
CA ASP A 63 6.54 -24.10 8.28
C ASP A 63 7.84 -23.30 8.48
N THR A 64 8.06 -22.25 7.69
CA THR A 64 9.29 -21.45 7.75
C THR A 64 9.37 -20.56 9.00
N PRO A 65 10.49 -20.56 9.75
CA PRO A 65 10.70 -19.70 10.91
C PRO A 65 10.64 -18.19 10.59
N SER A 66 10.26 -17.38 11.58
CA SER A 66 10.01 -15.94 11.43
C SER A 66 11.24 -15.02 11.52
N LYS A 67 12.46 -15.56 11.61
CA LYS A 67 13.70 -14.78 11.87
C LYS A 67 14.91 -15.24 11.03
N GLU A 68 14.78 -15.21 9.71
CA GLU A 68 15.79 -15.75 8.79
C GLU A 68 15.94 -14.89 7.51
N ILE A 69 16.98 -15.12 6.71
CA ILE A 69 17.20 -14.45 5.40
C ILE A 69 16.63 -15.35 4.31
N ALA A 70 15.79 -14.78 3.43
CA ALA A 70 15.20 -15.49 2.31
C ALA A 70 15.43 -14.80 0.97
N ILE A 71 15.47 -15.59 -0.10
CA ILE A 71 15.34 -15.08 -1.46
C ILE A 71 13.86 -14.83 -1.74
N LEU A 72 13.51 -13.57 -1.99
CA LEU A 72 12.14 -13.21 -2.34
C LEU A 72 11.84 -13.58 -3.79
N SER A 73 10.75 -14.33 -3.98
CA SER A 73 10.20 -14.55 -5.30
C SER A 73 9.44 -13.31 -5.77
N LEU A 74 9.67 -12.93 -7.02
CA LEU A 74 8.98 -11.83 -7.68
C LEU A 74 7.97 -12.40 -8.68
N THR A 75 6.89 -11.67 -8.95
CA THR A 75 5.87 -12.06 -9.94
C THR A 75 6.39 -11.76 -11.35
N LEU A 76 7.25 -12.65 -11.87
CA LEU A 76 7.92 -12.51 -13.16
C LEU A 76 7.57 -13.66 -14.12
N ASN A 77 7.63 -13.42 -15.43
CA ASN A 77 7.59 -14.47 -16.45
C ASN A 77 8.98 -15.11 -16.66
N GLU A 78 9.04 -16.13 -17.54
CA GLU A 78 10.30 -16.80 -17.90
C GLU A 78 11.36 -15.86 -18.49
N CYS A 79 10.93 -14.76 -19.12
CA CYS A 79 11.78 -13.70 -19.66
C CYS A 79 12.22 -12.67 -18.60
N ARG A 80 11.87 -12.87 -17.32
CA ARG A 80 12.13 -11.97 -16.18
C ARG A 80 11.41 -10.63 -16.25
N GLU A 81 10.27 -10.57 -16.91
CA GLU A 81 9.42 -9.38 -17.00
C GLU A 81 8.32 -9.45 -15.93
N CYS A 82 7.98 -8.30 -15.33
CA CYS A 82 6.91 -8.20 -14.35
C CYS A 82 5.55 -8.58 -14.95
N ILE A 83 4.86 -9.54 -14.34
CA ILE A 83 3.48 -9.88 -14.68
C ILE A 83 2.54 -9.11 -13.75
N SER A 84 1.76 -8.20 -14.32
CA SER A 84 0.68 -7.52 -13.59
C SER A 84 -0.53 -8.43 -13.43
N THR A 85 -1.39 -8.14 -12.46
CA THR A 85 -2.68 -8.86 -12.29
C THR A 85 -3.57 -8.75 -13.51
N SER A 86 -3.52 -7.61 -14.23
CA SER A 86 -4.26 -7.46 -15.49
C SER A 86 -3.73 -8.39 -16.57
N GLU A 87 -2.42 -8.58 -16.70
CA GLU A 87 -1.87 -9.52 -17.66
C GLU A 87 -2.20 -10.97 -17.27
N ALA A 88 -2.04 -11.32 -15.98
CA ALA A 88 -2.31 -12.68 -15.50
C ALA A 88 -3.79 -13.10 -15.66
N PHE A 89 -4.73 -12.22 -15.32
CA PHE A 89 -6.16 -12.58 -15.22
C PHE A 89 -7.04 -11.99 -16.33
N LEU A 90 -6.59 -10.93 -17.01
CA LEU A 90 -7.33 -10.17 -18.01
C LEU A 90 -6.51 -9.94 -19.29
N SER A 91 -5.60 -10.85 -19.64
CA SER A 91 -4.83 -10.76 -20.89
C SER A 91 -5.73 -10.60 -22.10
N LYS A 92 -5.21 -9.96 -23.16
CA LYS A 92 -5.93 -9.76 -24.42
C LYS A 92 -6.53 -11.06 -24.96
N LYS A 93 -5.82 -12.18 -24.82
CA LYS A 93 -6.32 -13.51 -25.22
C LYS A 93 -7.58 -13.90 -24.45
N ILE A 94 -7.52 -13.85 -23.12
CA ILE A 94 -8.65 -14.19 -22.23
C ILE A 94 -9.88 -13.32 -22.56
N VAL A 95 -9.65 -12.03 -22.81
CA VAL A 95 -10.71 -11.06 -23.09
C VAL A 95 -11.37 -11.34 -24.45
N LEU A 96 -10.60 -11.69 -25.47
CA LEU A 96 -11.13 -12.00 -26.80
C LEU A 96 -11.88 -13.35 -26.84
N GLU A 97 -11.48 -14.32 -26.02
CA GLU A 97 -12.13 -15.64 -25.95
C GLU A 97 -13.46 -15.61 -25.18
N ARG A 98 -13.63 -14.67 -24.23
CA ARG A 98 -14.81 -14.60 -23.36
C ARG A 98 -15.86 -13.61 -23.85
N GLN A 99 -16.88 -14.12 -24.54
CA GLN A 99 -18.00 -13.30 -25.05
C GLN A 99 -18.87 -12.66 -23.96
N ASN A 100 -18.83 -13.19 -22.73
CA ASN A 100 -19.61 -12.68 -21.59
C ASN A 100 -18.85 -11.65 -20.74
N LEU A 101 -17.64 -11.25 -21.16
CA LEU A 101 -16.81 -10.28 -20.45
C LEU A 101 -16.72 -8.99 -21.28
N THR A 102 -17.04 -7.85 -20.67
CA THR A 102 -16.85 -6.54 -21.27
C THR A 102 -15.89 -5.73 -20.40
N ILE A 103 -14.81 -5.25 -21.02
CA ILE A 103 -13.85 -4.38 -20.35
C ILE A 103 -14.00 -2.98 -20.92
N CYS A 104 -14.14 -2.02 -20.01
CA CYS A 104 -14.19 -0.61 -20.35
C CYS A 104 -13.01 0.10 -19.72
N ILE A 105 -12.10 0.60 -20.57
CA ILE A 105 -10.91 1.36 -20.16
C ILE A 105 -11.12 2.87 -20.38
N ASN A 106 -10.28 3.69 -19.75
CA ASN A 106 -10.35 5.15 -19.84
C ASN A 106 -11.68 5.72 -19.32
N ILE A 107 -12.20 5.08 -18.27
CA ILE A 107 -13.47 5.45 -17.65
C ILE A 107 -13.26 5.61 -16.14
N LEU A 108 -13.86 6.64 -15.56
CA LEU A 108 -13.97 6.82 -14.12
C LEU A 108 -15.41 6.58 -13.65
N VAL A 109 -15.58 5.63 -12.73
CA VAL A 109 -16.87 5.40 -12.05
C VAL A 109 -17.10 6.56 -11.08
N SER A 110 -18.26 7.22 -11.19
CA SER A 110 -18.59 8.36 -10.34
C SER A 110 -19.41 7.95 -9.12
N ARG A 111 -20.48 7.18 -9.33
CA ARG A 111 -21.34 6.70 -8.23
C ARG A 111 -22.20 5.51 -8.62
N ILE A 112 -22.67 4.82 -7.58
CA ILE A 112 -23.63 3.73 -7.61
C ILE A 112 -25.00 4.30 -7.24
N VAL A 113 -26.01 4.00 -8.03
CA VAL A 113 -27.39 4.43 -7.79
C VAL A 113 -28.17 3.27 -7.17
N PHE A 114 -28.73 3.52 -6.00
CA PHE A 114 -29.56 2.57 -5.27
C PHE A 114 -31.05 2.85 -5.46
N ARG A 115 -31.82 1.79 -5.72
CA ARG A 115 -33.28 1.84 -5.62
C ARG A 115 -33.66 1.95 -4.15
N HIS A 116 -34.67 2.77 -3.84
CA HIS A 116 -35.08 3.15 -2.48
C HIS A 116 -35.16 2.02 -1.44
N ASN A 117 -35.32 0.75 -1.84
CA ASN A 117 -35.26 -0.43 -0.95
C ASN A 117 -34.99 -1.76 -1.68
N LYS A 118 -34.36 -1.76 -2.87
CA LYS A 118 -34.24 -2.97 -3.73
C LYS A 118 -32.83 -3.23 -4.26
N GLY A 119 -31.80 -2.74 -3.57
CA GLY A 119 -30.41 -2.91 -3.98
C GLY A 119 -29.99 -1.98 -5.13
N THR A 120 -28.89 -2.34 -5.77
CA THR A 120 -28.25 -1.52 -6.80
C THR A 120 -29.07 -1.47 -8.08
N GLU A 121 -29.32 -0.27 -8.61
CA GLU A 121 -30.03 -0.06 -9.86
C GLU A 121 -29.09 0.01 -11.05
N LYS A 122 -28.12 0.92 -10.97
CA LYS A 122 -27.19 1.23 -12.04
C LYS A 122 -25.92 1.86 -11.49
N ILE A 123 -24.86 1.77 -12.28
CA ILE A 123 -23.62 2.51 -12.07
C ILE A 123 -23.55 3.67 -13.05
N ILE A 124 -23.05 4.82 -12.59
CA ILE A 124 -22.79 6.00 -13.42
C ILE A 124 -21.27 6.16 -13.55
N PHE A 125 -20.82 6.43 -14.76
CA PHE A 125 -19.40 6.57 -15.07
C PHE A 125 -19.19 7.57 -16.21
N LYS A 126 -17.99 8.16 -16.28
CA LYS A 126 -17.63 9.17 -17.28
C LYS A 126 -16.30 8.84 -17.94
N SER A 127 -16.08 9.36 -19.15
CA SER A 127 -14.76 9.31 -19.77
C SER A 127 -13.74 10.06 -18.90
N ILE A 128 -12.48 9.60 -18.90
CA ILE A 128 -11.37 10.37 -18.32
C ILE A 128 -10.82 11.43 -19.28
N ASP A 129 -11.24 11.40 -20.55
CA ASP A 129 -10.87 12.40 -21.55
C ASP A 129 -11.40 13.79 -21.15
N PRO A 130 -10.53 14.79 -20.94
CA PRO A 130 -10.93 16.14 -20.54
C PRO A 130 -11.85 16.83 -21.54
N LEU A 131 -11.84 16.42 -22.81
CA LEU A 131 -12.65 17.00 -23.86
C LEU A 131 -14.06 16.37 -23.96
N SER A 132 -14.34 15.37 -23.13
CA SER A 132 -15.54 14.55 -23.21
C SER A 132 -16.39 14.65 -21.93
N ASP A 133 -17.48 15.40 -22.00
CA ASP A 133 -18.48 15.49 -20.93
C ASP A 133 -19.50 14.33 -20.97
N LYS A 134 -19.18 13.24 -21.67
CA LYS A 134 -20.10 12.13 -21.82
C LYS A 134 -20.21 11.34 -20.52
N ILE A 135 -21.42 11.32 -19.99
CA ILE A 135 -21.83 10.50 -18.86
C ILE A 135 -22.57 9.27 -19.39
N PHE A 136 -22.17 8.11 -18.89
CA PHE A 136 -22.74 6.82 -19.23
C PHE A 136 -23.37 6.18 -17.99
N SER A 137 -24.24 5.20 -18.23
CA SER A 137 -24.76 4.37 -17.15
C SER A 137 -24.94 2.93 -17.60
N ALA A 138 -24.71 1.98 -16.67
CA ALA A 138 -24.97 0.57 -16.88
C ALA A 138 -25.91 0.04 -15.80
N LYS A 139 -26.96 -0.68 -16.22
CA LYS A 139 -27.90 -1.33 -15.30
C LYS A 139 -27.25 -2.55 -14.66
N VAL A 140 -27.60 -2.80 -13.41
CA VAL A 140 -27.07 -3.92 -12.64
C VAL A 140 -28.17 -4.96 -12.44
N ASN A 141 -27.86 -6.22 -12.78
CA ASN A 141 -28.80 -7.33 -12.66
C ASN A 141 -28.55 -8.23 -11.44
N LYS A 142 -27.31 -8.26 -10.93
CA LYS A 142 -26.92 -9.09 -9.79
C LYS A 142 -26.25 -8.25 -8.72
N GLU A 143 -24.97 -7.96 -8.91
CA GLU A 143 -24.11 -7.38 -7.89
C GLU A 143 -23.16 -6.33 -8.49
N VAL A 144 -22.66 -5.45 -7.62
CA VAL A 144 -21.56 -4.54 -7.94
C VAL A 144 -20.42 -4.82 -6.97
N ILE A 145 -19.26 -5.16 -7.52
CA ILE A 145 -18.02 -5.33 -6.77
C ILE A 145 -17.19 -4.08 -7.02
N VAL A 146 -16.85 -3.36 -5.94
CA VAL A 146 -16.06 -2.13 -6.03
C VAL A 146 -14.63 -2.43 -5.63
N TYR A 147 -13.71 -2.25 -6.58
CA TYR A 147 -12.28 -2.43 -6.37
C TYR A 147 -11.52 -1.26 -7.02
N SER A 148 -11.37 -0.16 -6.29
CA SER A 148 -10.76 1.09 -6.76
C SER A 148 -9.61 1.58 -5.87
N GLY A 149 -9.01 0.67 -5.11
CA GLY A 149 -8.02 0.99 -4.08
C GLY A 149 -8.62 1.78 -2.92
N THR A 150 -7.84 2.01 -1.86
CA THR A 150 -8.32 2.63 -0.62
C THR A 150 -8.93 4.02 -0.86
N ILE A 151 -8.26 4.86 -1.63
CA ILE A 151 -8.69 6.25 -1.89
C ILE A 151 -9.91 6.30 -2.81
N GLY A 152 -9.84 5.61 -3.95
CA GLY A 152 -10.92 5.62 -4.94
C GLY A 152 -12.20 4.95 -4.43
N LEU A 153 -12.07 3.96 -3.53
CA LEU A 153 -13.21 3.28 -2.93
C LEU A 153 -14.04 4.24 -2.07
N LEU A 154 -13.37 4.97 -1.18
CA LEU A 154 -14.03 5.94 -0.30
C LEU A 154 -14.77 7.01 -1.11
N GLN A 155 -14.14 7.53 -2.16
CA GLN A 155 -14.78 8.52 -3.04
C GLN A 155 -16.04 7.97 -3.71
N VAL A 156 -15.99 6.77 -4.30
CA VAL A 156 -17.15 6.16 -4.94
C VAL A 156 -18.26 5.89 -3.93
N LEU A 157 -17.94 5.41 -2.72
CA LEU A 157 -18.94 5.17 -1.67
C LEU A 157 -19.62 6.46 -1.22
N MET A 158 -18.85 7.51 -0.91
CA MET A 158 -19.36 8.82 -0.51
C MET A 158 -20.28 9.41 -1.59
N LEU A 159 -19.84 9.43 -2.86
CA LEU A 159 -20.65 9.92 -3.98
C LEU A 159 -21.90 9.06 -4.24
N SER A 160 -21.93 7.84 -3.72
CA SER A 160 -23.08 6.93 -3.75
C SER A 160 -23.99 7.05 -2.52
N GLY A 161 -23.67 7.93 -1.57
CA GLY A 161 -24.44 8.15 -0.34
C GLY A 161 -24.09 7.18 0.80
N ILE A 162 -22.92 6.55 0.77
CA ILE A 162 -22.44 5.63 1.80
C ILE A 162 -21.22 6.26 2.49
N GLY A 163 -21.37 6.67 3.74
CA GLY A 163 -20.34 7.36 4.51
C GLY A 163 -20.92 8.23 5.63
N PRO A 164 -20.14 9.13 6.25
CA PRO A 164 -20.60 9.92 7.39
C PRO A 164 -21.77 10.83 7.00
N ARG A 165 -22.91 10.69 7.70
CA ARG A 165 -24.15 11.46 7.41
C ARG A 165 -23.90 12.96 7.26
N GLU A 166 -23.21 13.57 8.21
CA GLU A 166 -22.98 15.03 8.23
C GLU A 166 -22.27 15.51 6.96
N SER A 167 -21.19 14.83 6.56
CA SER A 167 -20.45 15.15 5.33
C SER A 167 -21.28 14.94 4.07
N LEU A 168 -22.10 13.88 4.02
CA LEU A 168 -22.99 13.62 2.88
C LEU A 168 -24.07 14.71 2.76
N GLU A 169 -24.68 15.10 3.87
CA GLU A 169 -25.73 16.13 3.91
C GLU A 169 -25.18 17.52 3.55
N GLU A 170 -23.99 17.87 4.03
CA GLU A 170 -23.29 19.12 3.67
C GLU A 170 -23.08 19.25 2.15
N HIS A 171 -22.82 18.13 1.47
CA HIS A 171 -22.60 18.09 0.02
C HIS A 171 -23.89 17.83 -0.77
N GLY A 172 -25.06 17.85 -0.13
CA GLY A 172 -26.36 17.62 -0.78
C GLY A 172 -26.52 16.18 -1.32
N ILE A 173 -25.78 15.22 -0.78
CA ILE A 173 -25.83 13.82 -1.18
C ILE A 173 -26.86 13.10 -0.30
N ARG A 174 -27.81 12.41 -0.94
CA ARG A 174 -28.77 11.57 -0.21
C ARG A 174 -28.04 10.45 0.54
N VAL A 175 -28.22 10.40 1.85
CA VAL A 175 -27.69 9.32 2.68
C VAL A 175 -28.43 8.02 2.38
N VAL A 176 -27.67 7.03 1.91
CA VAL A 176 -28.12 5.64 1.71
C VAL A 176 -27.73 4.81 2.93
N HIS A 177 -26.51 4.98 3.42
CA HIS A 177 -26.04 4.32 4.62
C HIS A 177 -25.03 5.19 5.37
N ASP A 178 -25.25 5.35 6.67
CA ASP A 178 -24.41 6.17 7.55
C ASP A 178 -23.27 5.30 8.10
N LEU A 179 -22.04 5.60 7.69
CA LEU A 179 -20.83 4.90 8.10
C LEU A 179 -19.78 5.92 8.54
N PRO A 180 -19.63 6.18 9.85
CA PRO A 180 -18.55 7.01 10.36
C PRO A 180 -17.21 6.30 10.16
N GLY A 181 -16.31 6.90 9.38
CA GLY A 181 -14.95 6.40 9.15
C GLY A 181 -13.93 7.02 10.11
N THR A 182 -12.87 6.29 10.44
CA THR A 182 -11.69 6.80 11.15
C THR A 182 -10.53 6.97 10.14
N ASP A 183 -9.96 8.17 10.06
CA ASP A 183 -8.82 8.48 9.18
C ASP A 183 -7.48 8.30 9.92
N HIS A 184 -6.42 7.92 9.20
CA HIS A 184 -5.07 7.78 9.73
C HIS A 184 -4.14 8.77 9.02
N THR A 185 -3.62 9.75 9.76
CA THR A 185 -2.71 10.76 9.22
C THR A 185 -1.30 10.20 9.13
N SER A 186 -0.72 10.19 7.93
CA SER A 186 0.70 9.92 7.71
C SER A 186 1.43 11.20 7.33
N ILE A 187 2.51 11.52 8.02
CA ILE A 187 3.43 12.62 7.67
C ILE A 187 4.68 11.99 7.05
N SER A 188 4.88 12.21 5.75
CA SER A 188 6.11 11.81 5.09
C SER A 188 7.22 12.79 5.48
N VAL A 189 8.30 12.27 6.04
CA VAL A 189 9.52 13.05 6.24
C VAL A 189 10.57 12.56 5.25
N ALA A 190 11.13 13.50 4.49
CA ALA A 190 12.20 13.25 3.54
C ALA A 190 13.40 14.14 3.91
N TRP A 191 14.59 13.60 3.72
CA TRP A 191 15.86 14.30 3.92
C TRP A 191 16.80 13.99 2.77
N GLU A 192 17.59 14.98 2.40
CA GLU A 192 18.60 14.88 1.35
C GLU A 192 19.80 14.09 1.88
N VAL A 193 20.19 13.06 1.15
CA VAL A 193 21.39 12.26 1.42
C VAL A 193 22.42 12.48 0.32
N PRO A 194 23.72 12.48 0.64
CA PRO A 194 24.78 12.59 -0.36
C PRO A 194 24.59 11.56 -1.49
N ALA A 195 24.85 11.97 -2.74
CA ALA A 195 24.60 11.14 -3.91
C ALA A 195 25.32 9.78 -3.86
N ALA A 196 26.53 9.74 -3.29
CA ALA A 196 27.33 8.53 -3.11
C ALA A 196 26.71 7.50 -2.17
N GLU A 197 25.82 7.93 -1.26
CA GLU A 197 25.12 7.06 -0.30
C GLU A 197 23.69 6.72 -0.73
N SER A 198 23.23 7.31 -1.84
CA SER A 198 21.90 7.09 -2.39
C SER A 198 21.92 5.96 -3.41
N LEU A 199 21.43 4.79 -3.00
CA LEU A 199 21.16 3.65 -3.89
C LEU A 199 20.30 4.05 -5.10
N THR A 200 19.36 4.98 -4.90
CA THR A 200 18.51 5.53 -5.96
C THR A 200 19.30 6.41 -6.91
N SER A 201 20.19 7.28 -6.41
CA SER A 201 21.05 8.12 -7.24
C SER A 201 22.09 7.28 -8.01
N MET A 202 22.60 6.20 -7.40
CA MET A 202 23.46 5.20 -8.06
C MET A 202 22.73 4.45 -9.16
N ALA A 203 21.46 4.10 -8.96
CA ALA A 203 20.67 3.42 -9.98
C ALA A 203 20.30 4.34 -11.17
N ILE A 204 20.06 5.62 -10.91
CA ILE A 204 19.57 6.58 -11.92
C ILE A 204 20.71 7.29 -12.66
N SER A 205 21.88 7.52 -12.02
CA SER A 205 23.01 8.22 -12.64
C SER A 205 24.36 7.68 -12.16
N PRO A 206 24.68 6.41 -12.47
CA PRO A 206 25.89 5.74 -11.99
C PRO A 206 27.18 6.44 -12.43
N LEU A 207 27.21 7.02 -13.64
CA LEU A 207 28.38 7.75 -14.15
C LEU A 207 28.65 9.06 -13.43
N ARG A 208 27.62 9.72 -12.89
CA ARG A 208 27.79 10.98 -12.15
C ARG A 208 28.50 10.73 -10.82
N ILE A 209 28.16 9.64 -10.15
CA ILE A 209 28.81 9.24 -8.90
C ILE A 209 30.26 8.81 -9.11
N ALA A 210 30.57 8.15 -10.23
CA ALA A 210 31.95 7.76 -10.57
C ALA A 210 32.86 8.95 -10.96
N LEU A 211 32.27 10.10 -11.31
CA LEU A 211 33.00 11.32 -11.68
C LEU A 211 33.13 12.30 -10.51
N ASP A 212 32.21 12.24 -9.54
CA ASP A 212 32.18 13.09 -8.35
C ASP A 212 32.85 12.44 -7.11
N SER A 213 33.41 11.22 -7.25
CA SER A 213 34.13 10.46 -6.20
C SER A 213 35.65 10.58 -6.29
#